data_AF-A0A7S1ED60-F1
#
_entry.id   AF-A0A7S1ED60-F1
#
_cell.length_a   1.000
_cell.length_b   1.000
_cell.length_c   1.000
_cell.angle_alpha   90.00
_cell.angle_beta   90.00
_cell.angle_gamma   90.00
#
_symmetry.space_group_name_H-M   'P 1'
#
loop_
_entity.id
_entity.type
_entity.pdbx_description
1 polymer ?
#
loop_
_entity_poly.entity_id
_entity_poly.type
_entity_poly.pdbx_seq_one_letter_code
_entity_poly.pdbx_strand_id
1 'polypeptide(L)'
;EIAEVFFIVLCAVLIFSWAGYALFRHDYEAESAPSTVNVDLSTLYRACESFLVLLTTCNFPDVMLPAYRASRFSVTFFIAFVVLCCWLLQSLMLATVLGAFKSRAGQQFG
;
A
#
# COMPACT_ATOMS: atom_id res chain seq x y z
N GLU A 1 -12.39 0.50 -18.01
CA GLU A 1 -10.98 0.95 -17.96
C GLU A 1 -10.55 1.54 -16.60
N ILE A 2 -10.82 2.81 -16.27
CA ILE A 2 -10.33 3.41 -15.00
C ILE A 2 -10.80 2.63 -13.75
N ALA A 3 -12.08 2.23 -13.73
CA ALA A 3 -12.66 1.49 -12.61
C ALA A 3 -11.99 0.11 -12.40
N GLU A 4 -11.56 -0.55 -13.48
CA GLU A 4 -10.87 -1.85 -13.41
C GLU A 4 -9.47 -1.69 -12.81
N VAL A 5 -8.73 -0.67 -13.25
CA VAL A 5 -7.39 -0.38 -12.71
C VAL A 5 -7.48 -0.01 -11.23
N PHE A 6 -8.48 0.80 -10.86
CA PHE A 6 -8.72 1.13 -9.46
C PHE A 6 -9.07 -0.10 -8.62
N PHE A 7 -9.91 -1.00 -9.15
CA PHE A 7 -10.24 -2.26 -8.48
C PHE A 7 -9.00 -3.14 -8.27
N ILE A 8 -8.12 -3.26 -9.28
CA ILE A 8 -6.86 -4.01 -9.16
C ILE A 8 -5.97 -3.41 -8.07
N VAL A 9 -5.85 -2.08 -7.98
CA VAL A 9 -5.10 -1.40 -6.90
C VAL A 9 -5.66 -1.77 -5.54
N LEU A 10 -6.99 -1.70 -5.36
CA LEU A 10 -7.62 -2.05 -4.10
C LEU A 10 -7.41 -3.53 -3.73
N CYS A 11 -7.58 -4.44 -4.69
CA CYS A 11 -7.34 -5.87 -4.46
C CYS A 11 -5.88 -6.14 -4.08
N ALA A 12 -4.92 -5.50 -4.75
CA ALA A 12 -3.51 -5.63 -4.41
C ALA A 12 -3.26 -5.17 -2.96
N VAL A 13 -3.78 -4.00 -2.57
CA VAL A 13 -3.65 -3.50 -1.20
C VAL A 13 -4.27 -4.48 -0.19
N LEU A 14 -5.45 -5.04 -0.47
CA LEU A 14 -6.10 -6.00 0.43
C LEU A 14 -5.29 -7.31 0.58
N ILE A 15 -4.74 -7.83 -0.51
CA ILE A 15 -3.88 -9.03 -0.49
C ILE A 15 -2.63 -8.77 0.35
N PHE A 16 -1.96 -7.63 0.12
CA PHE A 16 -0.79 -7.25 0.90
C PHE A 16 -1.14 -6.95 2.37
N SER A 17 -2.31 -6.36 2.65
CA SER A 17 -2.77 -6.09 4.01
C SER A 17 -3.01 -7.38 4.78
N TRP A 18 -3.68 -8.35 4.14
CA TRP A 18 -3.90 -9.67 4.73
C TRP A 18 -2.60 -10.42 4.94
N ALA A 19 -1.69 -10.41 3.95
CA ALA A 19 -0.38 -11.04 4.06
C ALA A 19 0.47 -10.39 5.16
N GLY A 20 0.53 -9.06 5.21
CA GLY A 20 1.25 -8.31 6.23
C GLY A 20 0.71 -8.59 7.64
N TYR A 21 -0.62 -8.62 7.80
CA TYR A 21 -1.27 -9.05 9.04
C TYR A 21 -0.87 -10.48 9.43
N ALA A 22 -0.95 -11.43 8.48
CA ALA A 22 -0.63 -12.83 8.76
C ALA A 22 0.84 -13.06 9.12
N LEU A 23 1.77 -12.32 8.50
CA LEU A 23 3.21 -12.44 8.69
C LEU A 23 3.71 -11.71 9.94
N PHE A 24 3.25 -10.49 10.20
CA PHE A 24 3.90 -9.61 11.15
C PHE A 24 3.08 -9.28 12.40
N ARG A 25 1.82 -9.73 12.55
CA ARG A 25 0.97 -9.37 13.70
C ARG A 25 1.68 -9.46 15.06
N HIS A 26 2.49 -10.51 15.26
CA HIS A 26 3.19 -10.76 16.53
C HIS A 26 4.29 -9.74 16.81
N ASP A 27 4.97 -9.25 15.77
CA ASP A 27 6.04 -8.24 15.91
C ASP A 27 5.46 -6.88 16.31
N TYR A 28 4.27 -6.53 15.80
CA TYR A 28 3.58 -5.28 16.14
C TYR A 28 2.85 -5.36 17.48
N GLU A 29 2.41 -6.53 17.91
CA GLU A 29 1.90 -6.75 19.27
C GLU A 29 3.01 -6.64 20.31
N ALA A 30 4.19 -7.20 20.05
CA ALA A 30 5.33 -7.17 20.98
C ALA A 30 5.92 -5.76 21.20
N GLU A 31 5.82 -4.89 20.20
CA GLU A 31 6.39 -3.53 20.22
C GLU A 31 5.35 -2.45 20.57
N SER A 32 4.15 -2.85 21.02
CA SER A 32 3.06 -1.96 21.43
C SER A 32 3.32 -1.24 22.78
N ALA A 33 4.47 -0.57 22.89
CA ALA A 33 4.61 0.60 23.73
C ALA A 33 3.64 1.69 23.23
N PRO A 34 3.15 2.61 24.09
CA PRO A 34 2.19 3.65 23.73
C PRO A 34 2.85 4.68 22.79
N SER A 35 3.00 4.29 21.54
CA SER A 35 3.77 4.99 20.53
C SER A 35 2.79 5.70 19.63
N THR A 36 2.97 7.00 19.53
CA THR A 36 2.19 8.03 18.84
C THR A 36 2.08 7.87 17.31
N VAL A 37 2.32 6.67 16.78
CA VAL A 37 2.37 6.37 15.36
C VAL A 37 1.16 5.52 15.00
N ASN A 38 0.37 5.96 14.03
CA ASN A 38 -0.84 5.27 13.53
C ASN A 38 -0.50 4.00 12.72
N VAL A 39 0.38 3.15 13.25
CA VAL A 39 0.85 1.93 12.62
C VAL A 39 0.49 0.79 13.55
N ASP A 40 -0.51 0.01 13.14
CA ASP A 40 -1.05 -1.07 13.96
C ASP A 40 -1.49 -2.22 13.06
N LEU A 41 -0.86 -3.39 13.25
CA LEU A 41 -1.16 -4.63 12.54
C LEU A 41 -1.85 -5.66 13.46
N SER A 42 -2.38 -5.25 14.61
CA SER A 42 -3.09 -6.14 15.56
C SER A 42 -4.40 -6.70 15.01
N THR A 43 -5.04 -5.99 14.08
CA THR A 43 -6.30 -6.40 13.47
C THR A 43 -6.26 -6.17 11.97
N LEU A 44 -6.97 -7.02 11.21
CA LEU A 44 -7.02 -6.92 9.75
C LEU A 44 -7.51 -5.54 9.27
N TYR A 45 -8.48 -4.95 9.97
CA TYR A 45 -8.98 -3.61 9.67
C TYR A 45 -7.85 -2.55 9.75
N ARG A 46 -7.06 -2.58 10.84
CA ARG A 46 -5.95 -1.64 11.05
C ARG A 46 -4.77 -1.89 10.12
N ALA A 47 -4.53 -3.16 9.77
CA ALA A 47 -3.59 -3.52 8.72
C ALA A 47 -4.03 -2.89 7.38
N CYS A 48 -5.30 -3.03 6.99
CA CYS A 48 -5.81 -2.39 5.77
C CYS A 48 -5.62 -0.87 5.79
N GLU A 49 -5.94 -0.18 6.89
CA GLU A 49 -5.68 1.26 7.03
C GLU A 49 -4.19 1.58 6.88
N SER A 50 -3.32 0.83 7.54
CA SER A 50 -1.86 1.02 7.47
C SER A 50 -1.33 0.86 6.05
N PHE A 51 -1.79 -0.15 5.29
CA PHE A 51 -1.35 -0.36 3.91
C PHE A 51 -1.99 0.62 2.92
N LEU A 52 -3.20 1.13 3.20
CA LEU A 52 -3.80 2.22 2.42
C LEU A 52 -3.04 3.54 2.61
N VAL A 53 -2.61 3.86 3.84
CA VAL A 53 -1.74 5.02 4.11
C VAL A 53 -0.33 4.80 3.53
N LEU A 54 0.14 3.55 3.47
CA LEU A 54 1.41 3.19 2.83
C LEU A 54 1.35 3.33 1.31
N LEU A 55 0.19 3.08 0.69
CA LEU A 55 -0.03 3.34 -0.73
C LEU A 55 0.21 4.83 -1.06
N THR A 56 -0.13 5.74 -0.13
CA THR A 56 0.16 7.18 -0.27
C THR A 56 1.50 7.59 0.33
N THR A 57 2.31 6.62 0.77
CA THR A 57 3.65 6.79 1.34
C THR A 57 3.74 7.63 2.63
N CYS A 58 2.61 7.94 3.27
CA CYS A 58 2.57 8.87 4.41
C CYS A 58 3.11 8.27 5.72
N ASN A 59 3.23 6.95 5.80
CA ASN A 59 3.66 6.22 6.99
C ASN A 59 4.96 5.41 6.76
N PHE A 60 5.68 5.62 5.66
CA PHE A 60 7.00 5.04 5.44
C PHE A 60 8.10 5.99 5.94
N PRO A 61 9.17 5.52 6.63
CA PRO A 61 9.55 4.13 6.92
C PRO A 61 8.92 3.56 8.19
N ASP A 62 8.16 4.35 8.95
CA ASP A 62 7.70 3.98 10.29
C ASP A 62 6.86 2.69 10.30
N VAL A 63 6.07 2.45 9.26
CA VAL A 63 5.26 1.24 9.12
C VAL A 63 6.09 -0.03 9.07
N MET A 64 7.32 -0.03 8.55
CA MET A 64 8.12 -1.26 8.42
C MET A 64 9.02 -1.52 9.64
N LEU A 65 9.21 -0.52 10.49
CA LEU A 65 10.28 -0.52 11.49
C LEU A 65 10.14 -1.65 12.52
N PRO A 66 8.94 -1.98 13.04
CA PRO A 66 8.78 -3.09 13.98
C PRO A 66 9.15 -4.44 13.37
N ALA A 67 8.64 -4.75 12.17
CA ALA A 67 8.97 -5.97 11.44
C ALA A 67 10.46 -6.05 11.07
N TYR A 68 11.10 -4.91 10.79
CA TYR A 68 12.53 -4.84 10.48
C TYR A 68 13.42 -5.12 11.70
N ARG A 69 13.01 -4.65 12.88
CA ARG A 69 13.71 -4.90 14.15
C ARG A 69 13.65 -6.38 14.52
N ALA A 70 12.52 -7.05 14.28
CA ALA A 70 12.37 -8.48 14.49
C ALA A 70 13.20 -9.31 13.48
N SER A 71 13.13 -8.97 12.19
CA SER A 71 13.90 -9.65 11.15
C SER A 71 14.26 -8.72 9.99
N ARG A 72 15.55 -8.66 9.65
CA ARG A 72 16.02 -7.87 8.50
C ARG A 72 15.46 -8.36 7.16
N PHE A 73 15.03 -9.61 7.08
CA PHE A 73 14.41 -10.18 5.88
C PHE A 73 13.00 -9.65 5.62
N SER A 74 12.33 -9.12 6.64
CA SER A 74 11.00 -8.51 6.52
C SER A 74 10.99 -7.34 5.54
N VAL A 75 12.13 -6.67 5.32
CA VAL A 75 12.26 -5.55 4.38
C VAL A 75 11.87 -5.94 2.95
N THR A 76 12.12 -7.19 2.55
CA THR A 76 11.82 -7.69 1.20
C THR A 76 10.33 -7.61 0.88
N PHE A 77 9.46 -7.84 1.87
CA PHE A 77 8.02 -7.72 1.71
C PHE A 77 7.58 -6.27 1.45
N PHE A 78 8.10 -5.32 2.22
CA PHE A 78 7.78 -3.90 2.03
C PHE A 78 8.34 -3.34 0.73
N ILE A 79 9.53 -3.77 0.32
CA ILE A 79 10.11 -3.43 -1.00
C ILE A 79 9.20 -3.95 -2.12
N ALA A 80 8.73 -5.20 -2.02
CA ALA A 80 7.80 -5.76 -3.01
C ALA A 80 6.50 -4.94 -3.08
N PHE A 81 5.94 -4.52 -1.95
CA PHE A 81 4.77 -3.63 -1.91
C PHE A 81 5.04 -2.30 -2.60
N VAL A 82 6.15 -1.62 -2.27
CA VAL A 82 6.49 -0.31 -2.87
C VAL A 82 6.67 -0.43 -4.39
N VAL A 83 7.39 -1.45 -4.86
CA VAL A 83 7.63 -1.66 -6.29
C VAL A 83 6.33 -1.96 -7.04
N LEU A 84 5.51 -2.88 -6.52
CA LEU A 84 4.29 -3.31 -7.20
C LEU A 84 3.16 -2.30 -7.07
N CYS A 85 2.84 -1.86 -5.85
CA CYS A 85 1.72 -0.97 -5.59
C CYS A 85 2.08 0.49 -5.90
N CYS A 86 3.19 1.01 -5.38
CA CYS A 86 3.51 2.44 -5.47
C CYS A 86 4.19 2.84 -6.78
N TRP A 87 4.95 1.96 -7.43
CA TRP A 87 5.55 2.28 -8.72
C TRP A 87 4.76 1.72 -9.89
N LEU A 88 4.53 0.42 -9.95
CA LEU A 88 3.88 -0.19 -11.11
C LEU A 88 2.40 0.18 -11.19
N LEU A 89 1.61 -0.08 -10.14
CA LEU A 89 0.17 0.14 -10.17
C LEU A 89 -0.22 1.62 -10.13
N GLN A 90 0.47 2.47 -9.37
CA GLN A 90 0.23 3.93 -9.42
C GLN A 90 0.59 4.53 -10.79
N SER A 91 1.70 4.10 -11.41
CA SER A 91 2.06 4.57 -12.76
C SER A 91 1.04 4.12 -13.80
N LEU A 92 0.52 2.89 -13.66
CA LEU A 92 -0.57 2.39 -14.49
C LEU A 92 -1.84 3.23 -14.32
N MET A 93 -2.24 3.51 -13.08
CA MET A 93 -3.41 4.34 -12.77
C MET A 93 -3.30 5.72 -13.42
N LEU A 94 -2.13 6.37 -13.26
CA LEU A 94 -1.86 7.66 -13.89
C LEU A 94 -1.94 7.58 -15.43
N ALA A 95 -1.35 6.54 -16.03
CA ALA A 95 -1.40 6.34 -17.48
C ALA A 95 -2.84 6.19 -17.99
N THR A 96 -3.68 5.43 -17.31
CA THR A 96 -5.08 5.23 -17.69
C THR A 96 -5.90 6.51 -17.56
N VAL A 97 -5.73 7.27 -16.48
CA VAL A 97 -6.44 8.54 -16.27
C VAL A 97 -6.00 9.59 -17.28
N LEU A 98 -4.70 9.71 -17.53
CA LEU A 98 -4.17 10.64 -18.54
C LEU A 98 -4.60 10.25 -19.96
N GLY A 99 -4.64 8.96 -20.28
CA GLY A 99 -5.14 8.46 -21.55
C GLY A 99 -6.60 8.83 -21.78
N ALA A 100 -7.45 8.62 -20.77
CA ALA A 100 -8.85 9.00 -20.81
C ALA A 100 -9.04 10.52 -20.95
N PHE A 101 -8.26 11.33 -20.23
CA PHE A 101 -8.29 12.79 -20.35
C PHE A 101 -7.89 13.26 -21.76
N LYS A 102 -6.81 12.71 -22.32
CA LYS A 102 -6.33 13.05 -23.68
C LYS A 102 -7.35 12.68 -24.76
N SER A 103 -8.02 11.53 -24.63
CA SER A 103 -9.06 11.09 -25.57
C SER A 103 -10.25 12.06 -25.60
N ARG A 104 -10.71 12.51 -24.42
CA ARG A 104 -11.80 13.49 -24.29
C ARG A 104 -11.42 14.86 -24.82
N ALA A 105 -10.20 15.32 -24.54
CA ALA A 105 -9.69 16.59 -25.07
C ALA A 105 -9.64 16.55 -26.61
N GLY A 106 -9.18 15.45 -27.21
CA GLY A 106 -9.16 15.28 -28.67
C GLY A 106 -10.55 15.37 -29.33
N GLN A 107 -11.60 14.89 -28.66
CA GLN A 107 -12.99 14.98 -29.16
C GLN A 107 -13.62 16.37 -29.02
N GLN A 108 -13.11 17.25 -28.14
CA GLN A 108 -13.63 18.61 -28.00
C GLN A 108 -13.02 19.60 -29.00
N PHE A 109 -11.85 19.30 -29.54
CA PHE A 109 -11.09 20.19 -30.42
C PHE A 109 -10.94 19.68 -31.87
N GLY A 110 -11.60 18.56 -32.22
CA GLY A 110 -11.71 18.04 -33.58
C GLY A 110 -13.18 17.93 -33.98
#